data_AF-A0A6L3EL42-F1
#
_entry.id   AF-A0A6L3EL42-F1
#
_cell.length_a   1.000
_cell.length_b   1.000
_cell.length_c   1.000
_cell.angle_alpha   90.00
_cell.angle_beta   90.00
_cell.angle_gamma   90.00
#
_symmetry.space_group_name_H-M   'P 1'
#
loop_
_entity.id
_entity.type
_entity.pdbx_description
1 polymer ?
#
loop_
_entity_poly.entity_id
_entity_poly.type
_entity_poly.pdbx_seq_one_letter_code
_entity_poly.pdbx_strand_id
1 'polypeptide(L)' 'MSRLLRNVLIAISLATALAVSAWAITLEEAAARVAREYDAKVVSAQTVERDGKRIHVIRILTREGVVRTIRVPADED' A
#
# COMPACT_ATOMS: atom_id res chain seq x y z
N MET A 1 -23.52 -9.52 39.50
CA MET A 1 -22.20 -8.95 39.14
C MET A 1 -21.54 -9.61 37.92
N SER A 2 -21.57 -10.94 37.77
CA SER A 2 -20.89 -11.68 36.69
C SER A 2 -21.41 -11.45 35.26
N ARG A 3 -22.72 -11.18 35.09
CA ARG A 3 -23.33 -10.92 33.77
C ARG A 3 -22.92 -9.57 33.17
N LEU A 4 -22.72 -8.56 34.03
CA LEU A 4 -22.27 -7.23 33.61
C LEU A 4 -20.81 -7.27 33.16
N LEU A 5 -19.95 -7.98 33.90
CA LEU A 5 -18.55 -8.19 33.53
C LEU A 5 -18.41 -8.89 32.16
N ARG A 6 -19.24 -9.91 31.92
CA ARG A 6 -19.25 -10.65 30.65
C ARG A 6 -19.68 -9.78 29.47
N ASN A 7 -20.71 -8.94 29.66
CA ASN A 7 -21.17 -8.04 28.60
C ASN A 7 -20.14 -6.95 28.27
N VAL A 8 -19.43 -6.44 29.28
CA VAL A 8 -18.32 -5.48 29.08
C VAL A 8 -17.17 -6.12 28.31
N LEU A 9 -16.81 -7.37 28.64
CA LEU A 9 -15.77 -8.11 27.92
C LEU A 9 -16.13 -8.36 26.44
N ILE A 10 -17.39 -8.70 26.16
CA ILE A 10 -17.87 -8.90 24.78
C ILE A 10 -17.90 -7.57 24.00
N ALA A 11 -18.28 -6.47 24.65
CA ALA A 11 -18.28 -5.14 24.01
C ALA A 11 -16.86 -4.68 23.65
N ILE A 12 -15.88 -4.96 24.51
CA ILE A 12 -14.47 -4.63 24.26
C ILE A 12 -13.90 -5.46 23.10
N SER A 13 -14.24 -6.76 23.01
CA SER A 13 -13.74 -7.61 21.92
C SER A 13 -14.35 -7.27 20.55
N LEU A 14 -15.56 -6.71 20.51
CA LEU A 14 -16.19 -6.29 19.25
C LEU A 14 -15.60 -4.96 18.72
N ALA A 15 -15.13 -4.08 19.62
CA ALA A 15 -14.54 -2.80 19.24
C ALA A 15 -13.14 -2.94 18.59
N THR A 16 -12.38 -4.00 18.91
CA THR A 16 -11.05 -4.23 18.35
C THR A 16 -11.05 -4.83 16.94
N ALA A 17 -12.17 -5.39 16.46
CA ALA A 17 -12.25 -6.01 15.14
C ALA A 17 -12.35 -5.01 13.98
N LEU A 18 -12.64 -3.72 14.26
CA LEU A 18 -12.84 -2.69 13.22
C LEU A 18 -11.56 -1.94 12.83
N ALA A 19 -10.42 -2.22 13.47
CA ALA A 19 -9.16 -1.53 13.23
C ALA A 19 -8.24 -2.29 12.26
N VAL A 20 -8.79 -2.97 11.26
CA VAL A 20 -7.99 -3.47 10.12
C VAL A 20 -7.81 -2.28 9.18
N SER A 21 -6.85 -1.42 9.50
CA SER A 21 -6.36 -0.42 8.55
C SER A 21 -5.72 -1.19 7.40
N ALA A 22 -6.30 -1.12 6.21
CA ALA A 22 -5.62 -1.54 4.99
C ALA A 22 -4.37 -0.66 4.83
N TRP A 23 -3.18 -1.27 4.86
CA TRP A 23 -1.92 -0.55 4.72
C TRP A 23 -1.71 -0.22 3.24
N ALA A 24 -2.27 0.91 2.80
CA ALA A 24 -2.02 1.42 1.47
C ALA A 24 -0.56 1.90 1.37
N ILE A 25 0.20 1.39 0.41
CA ILE A 25 1.55 1.87 0.14
C ILE A 25 1.49 3.28 -0.46
N THR A 26 2.40 4.15 -0.07
CA THR A 26 2.47 5.50 -0.64
C THR A 26 3.21 5.50 -1.98
N LEU A 27 2.99 6.53 -2.80
CA LEU A 27 3.67 6.68 -4.09
C LEU A 27 5.20 6.74 -3.92
N GLU A 28 5.67 7.46 -2.90
CA GLU A 28 7.11 7.60 -2.61
C GLU A 28 7.71 6.27 -2.17
N GLU A 29 7.02 5.53 -1.30
CA GLU A 29 7.49 4.23 -0.84
C GLU A 29 7.51 3.20 -1.97
N ALA A 30 6.51 3.20 -2.84
CA ALA A 30 6.48 2.39 -4.04
C ALA A 30 7.64 2.75 -4.99
N ALA A 31 7.90 4.04 -5.21
CA ALA A 31 9.01 4.50 -6.04
C ALA A 31 10.38 4.09 -5.46
N ALA A 32 10.57 4.26 -4.15
CA ALA A 32 11.80 3.89 -3.46
C ALA A 32 12.03 2.37 -3.46
N ARG A 33 10.96 1.59 -3.28
CA ARG A 33 11.00 0.12 -3.39
C ARG A 33 11.44 -0.31 -4.78
N VAL A 34 10.82 0.22 -5.83
CA VAL A 34 11.15 -0.10 -7.23
C VAL A 34 12.58 0.34 -7.58
N ALA A 35 13.02 1.51 -7.12
CA ALA A 35 14.38 1.99 -7.34
C ALA A 35 15.44 1.02 -6.76
N ARG A 36 15.19 0.51 -5.55
CA ARG A 36 16.06 -0.46 -4.88
C ARG A 36 16.04 -1.83 -5.55
N GLU A 37 14.85 -2.32 -5.90
CA GLU A 37 14.66 -3.64 -6.52
C GLU A 37 15.34 -3.74 -7.89
N TYR A 38 15.27 -2.67 -8.69
CA TYR A 38 15.84 -2.63 -10.03
C TYR A 38 17.20 -1.94 -10.11
N ASP A 39 17.73 -1.45 -8.98
CA ASP A 39 19.01 -0.73 -8.90
C ASP A 39 19.10 0.37 -9.99
N ALA A 40 18.02 1.16 -10.06
CA ALA A 40 17.70 2.06 -11.17
C ALA A 40 17.25 3.44 -10.68
N LYS A 41 17.39 4.46 -11.54
CA LYS A 41 16.97 5.83 -11.22
C LYS A 41 15.49 6.03 -11.56
N VAL A 42 14.69 6.55 -10.63
CA VAL A 42 13.31 6.95 -10.90
C VAL A 42 13.30 8.24 -11.73
N VAL A 43 12.57 8.23 -12.86
CA VAL A 43 12.41 9.41 -13.73
C VAL A 43 11.03 10.05 -13.58
N SER A 44 10.03 9.29 -13.16
CA SER A 44 8.67 9.79 -12.91
C SER A 44 7.91 8.77 -12.06
N ALA A 45 7.07 9.25 -11.16
CA ALA A 45 6.15 8.43 -10.38
C ALA A 45 4.80 9.14 -10.35
N GLN A 46 3.72 8.40 -10.57
CA GLN A 46 2.36 8.93 -10.50
C GLN A 46 1.38 7.86 -10.03
N THR A 47 0.29 8.27 -9.39
CA THR A 47 -0.83 7.38 -9.07
C THR A 47 -1.89 7.54 -10.15
N VAL A 48 -2.36 6.42 -10.69
CA VAL A 48 -3.50 6.37 -11.60
C VAL A 48 -4.60 5.54 -10.97
N GLU A 49 -5.84 5.99 -11.11
CA GLU A 49 -7.01 5.22 -10.70
C GLU A 49 -7.56 4.52 -11.95
N ARG A 50 -7.68 3.19 -11.88
CA ARG A 50 -8.21 2.37 -12.98
C ARG A 50 -9.09 1.28 -12.40
N ASP A 51 -10.33 1.19 -12.88
CA ASP A 51 -11.30 0.18 -12.45
C ASP A 51 -11.55 0.18 -10.93
N GLY A 52 -11.54 1.37 -10.32
CA GLY A 52 -11.68 1.56 -8.86
C GLY A 52 -10.45 1.16 -8.05
N LYS A 53 -9.34 0.78 -8.70
CA LYS A 53 -8.07 0.45 -8.06
C LYS A 53 -7.06 1.58 -8.24
N ARG A 54 -6.33 1.90 -7.18
CA ARG A 54 -5.21 2.84 -7.23
C ARG A 54 -3.94 2.10 -7.61
N ILE A 55 -3.25 2.58 -8.63
CA ILE A 55 -2.00 1.97 -9.15
C ILE A 55 -0.93 3.05 -9.22
N HIS A 56 0.21 2.80 -8.57
CA HIS A 56 1.41 3.60 -8.74
C HIS A 56 2.16 3.17 -9.99
N VAL A 57 2.29 4.10 -10.94
CA VAL A 57 3.05 3.93 -12.17
C VAL A 57 4.40 4.61 -11.99
N ILE A 58 5.45 3.80 -11.97
CA ILE A 58 6.81 4.25 -11.71
C ILE A 58 7.64 4.02 -12.97
N ARG A 59 8.20 5.09 -13.51
CA ARG A 59 9.15 5.03 -14.63
C ARG A 59 10.55 5.05 -14.08
N ILE A 60 11.37 4.08 -14.49
CA ILE A 60 12.76 3.95 -14.10
C ILE A 60 13.68 3.98 -15.31
N LEU A 61 14.88 4.54 -15.15
CA LEU A 61 15.98 4.46 -16.10
C LEU A 61 16.94 3.37 -15.61
N THR A 62 17.06 2.29 -16.38
CA THR A 62 18.02 1.21 -16.09
C THR A 62 19.44 1.68 -16.38
N ARG A 63 20.43 0.94 -15.86
CA ARG A 63 21.86 1.20 -16.13
C ARG A 63 22.21 1.09 -17.61
N GLU A 64 21.42 0.36 -18.39
CA GLU A 64 21.55 0.22 -19.84
C GLU A 64 21.00 1.44 -20.60
N GLY A 65 20.44 2.44 -19.90
CA GLY A 65 19.87 3.63 -20.51
C GLY A 65 18.43 3.45 -21.01
N VAL A 66 17.75 2.37 -20.63
CA VAL A 66 16.38 2.07 -21.07
C VAL A 66 15.37 2.53 -20.04
N VAL A 67 14.30 3.20 -20.49
CA VAL A 67 13.18 3.57 -19.61
C VAL A 67 12.17 2.43 -19.53
N ARG A 68 11.91 1.93 -18.31
CA ARG A 68 10.90 0.91 -18.04
C ARG A 68 9.78 1.48 -17.18
N THR A 69 8.57 0.98 -17.37
CA THR A 69 7.38 1.37 -16.58
C THR A 69 6.94 0.20 -15.72
N ILE A 70 6.97 0.40 -14.40
CA ILE A 70 6.56 -0.56 -13.38
C ILE A 70 5.21 -0.12 -12.81
N ARG A 71 4.29 -1.06 -12.61
CA ARG A 71 2.96 -0.82 -12.02
C ARG A 71 2.90 -1.52 -10.67
N VAL A 72 2.60 -0.76 -9.63
CA VAL A 72 2.51 -1.24 -8.25
C VAL A 72 1.11 -0.94 -7.74
N PRO A 73 0.31 -1.93 -7.31
CA PRO A 73 -0.97 -1.67 -6.64
C PRO A 73 -0.75 -0.84 -5.38
N ALA A 74 -1.57 0.19 -5.16
CA ALA A 74 -1.49 1.02 -3.96
C ALA A 74 -2.17 0.35 -2.75
N ASP A 75 -3.09 -0.57 -3.01
CA ASP A 75 -3.88 -1.28 -2.03
C ASP A 75 -3.55 -2.80 -2.15
N GLU A 76 -3.39 -3.51 -1.03
CA GLU A 76 -3.34 -4.98 -1.02
C GLU A 76 -4.74 -5.52 -1.37
N ASP A 77 -4.80 -6.44 -2.35
CA ASP A 77 -6.03 -7.14 -2.79
C ASP A 77 -6.59 -8.06 -1.69
#